data_AF-R6TB20-F1
#
_entry.id   AF-R6TB20-F1
#
_cell.length_a   1.000
_cell.length_b   1.000
_cell.length_c   1.000
_cell.angle_alpha   90.00
_cell.angle_beta   90.00
_cell.angle_gamma   90.00
#
_symmetry.space_group_name_H-M   'P 1'
#
loop_
_entity.id
_entity.type
_entity.pdbx_description
1 polymer ?
#
loop_
_entity_poly.entity_id
_entity_poly.type
_entity_poly.pdbx_seq_one_letter_code
_entity_poly.pdbx_strand_id
1 'polypeptide(L)'
;MADDLTRLEHLPGQYYNFHPGSHVGQGIDTGIDLIAAGLNAILRPDQSTTVLLETMAGKGTEVGDRFEELRAILDRVELGDKMGVCLDTCHVSDAGYDLIHDLDGVLTEFDRVIGLSRLKAIHLNDSKNPAGSRKDRHACIGEGCIGLEALTRVVRHPALRELPFCLETPNELPGYAREIALMRRLSEE
;
A
#
# COMPACT_ATOMS: atom_id res chain seq x y z
N MET A 1 13.05 -11.77 1.76
CA MET A 1 11.72 -12.26 2.19
C MET A 1 11.77 -13.50 3.07
N ALA A 2 12.09 -14.72 2.61
CA ALA A 2 11.99 -15.93 3.48
C ALA A 2 12.77 -15.82 4.81
N ASP A 3 13.98 -15.29 4.74
CA ASP A 3 14.83 -14.98 5.90
C ASP A 3 14.20 -13.89 6.80
N ASP A 4 13.61 -12.85 6.21
CA ASP A 4 12.92 -11.79 6.95
C ASP A 4 11.66 -12.30 7.66
N LEU A 5 10.88 -13.18 7.01
CA LEU A 5 9.74 -13.84 7.64
C LEU A 5 10.19 -14.71 8.82
N THR A 6 11.34 -15.39 8.70
CA THR A 6 11.90 -16.16 9.82
C THR A 6 12.27 -15.25 10.98
N ARG A 7 12.86 -14.08 10.71
CA ARG A 7 13.16 -13.08 11.75
C ARG A 7 11.90 -12.54 12.41
N LEU A 8 10.86 -12.27 11.62
CA LEU A 8 9.61 -11.74 12.14
C LEU A 8 8.85 -12.72 13.02
N GLU A 9 9.08 -14.03 12.92
CA GLU A 9 8.50 -14.98 13.88
C GLU A 9 9.05 -14.81 15.31
N HIS A 10 10.14 -14.06 15.51
CA HIS A 10 10.57 -13.63 16.85
C HIS A 10 9.72 -12.47 17.42
N LEU A 11 8.89 -11.83 16.59
CA LEU A 11 7.97 -10.75 16.91
C LEU A 11 6.60 -11.10 16.30
N PRO A 12 5.82 -12.01 16.91
CA PRO A 12 4.61 -12.53 16.27
C PRO A 12 3.53 -11.47 16.07
N GLY A 13 2.68 -11.68 15.05
CA GLY A 13 1.53 -10.81 14.74
C GLY A 13 1.89 -9.53 13.99
N GLN A 14 3.09 -9.45 13.40
CA GLN A 14 3.52 -8.32 12.58
C GLN A 14 3.05 -8.47 11.13
N TYR A 15 3.16 -7.37 10.40
CA TYR A 15 2.97 -7.33 8.96
C TYR A 15 4.32 -7.22 8.27
N TYR A 16 4.51 -7.97 7.18
CA TYR A 16 5.65 -7.81 6.27
C TYR A 16 5.16 -7.18 4.98
N ASN A 17 5.39 -5.87 4.85
CA ASN A 17 5.03 -5.12 3.65
C ASN A 17 6.12 -5.21 2.58
N PHE A 18 5.74 -5.36 1.32
CA PHE A 18 6.68 -5.27 0.20
C PHE A 18 6.02 -4.82 -1.10
N HIS A 19 6.84 -4.22 -1.97
CA HIS A 19 6.46 -3.96 -3.35
C HIS A 19 6.41 -5.29 -4.13
N PRO A 20 5.30 -5.64 -4.81
CA PRO A 20 5.13 -6.94 -5.46
C PRO A 20 6.28 -7.31 -6.40
N GLY A 21 6.76 -6.36 -7.19
CA GLY A 21 7.93 -6.52 -8.05
C GLY A 21 7.80 -5.77 -9.37
N SER A 22 8.65 -6.15 -10.32
CA SER A 22 8.66 -5.58 -11.67
C SER A 22 8.89 -6.67 -12.72
N HIS A 23 8.15 -6.63 -13.82
CA HIS A 23 8.26 -7.65 -14.87
C HIS A 23 9.47 -7.46 -15.80
N VAL A 24 10.18 -6.33 -15.73
CA VAL A 24 11.44 -6.03 -16.47
C VAL A 24 11.40 -6.41 -17.96
N GLY A 25 10.26 -6.11 -18.62
CA GLY A 25 10.05 -6.39 -20.05
C GLY A 25 9.45 -7.75 -20.40
N GLN A 26 9.23 -8.65 -19.43
CA GLN A 26 8.65 -9.99 -19.67
C GLN A 26 7.12 -10.02 -19.79
N GLY A 27 6.46 -8.88 -19.59
CA GLY A 27 5.00 -8.75 -19.60
C GLY A 27 4.35 -8.94 -18.22
N ILE A 28 3.19 -8.32 -18.04
CA ILE A 28 2.50 -8.23 -16.76
C ILE A 28 2.08 -9.61 -16.22
N ASP A 29 1.55 -10.47 -17.09
CA ASP A 29 1.08 -11.82 -16.71
C ASP A 29 2.24 -12.68 -16.19
N THR A 30 3.38 -12.66 -16.88
CA THR A 30 4.60 -13.34 -16.44
C THR A 30 5.07 -12.81 -15.09
N GLY A 31 5.01 -11.49 -14.88
CA GLY A 31 5.35 -10.86 -13.60
C GLY A 31 4.46 -11.37 -12.46
N ILE A 32 3.15 -11.37 -12.66
CA ILE A 32 2.16 -11.87 -11.69
C ILE A 32 2.42 -13.34 -11.35
N ASP A 33 2.63 -14.18 -12.35
CA ASP A 33 2.88 -15.61 -12.15
C ASP A 33 4.17 -15.87 -11.35
N LEU A 34 5.24 -15.14 -11.64
CA LEU A 34 6.52 -15.25 -10.91
C LEU A 34 6.40 -14.78 -9.46
N ILE A 35 5.69 -13.67 -9.22
CA ILE A 35 5.46 -13.15 -7.86
C ILE A 35 4.67 -14.17 -7.03
N ALA A 36 3.56 -14.68 -7.58
CA ALA A 36 2.73 -15.66 -6.90
C ALA A 36 3.48 -16.98 -6.64
N ALA A 37 4.25 -17.48 -7.62
CA ALA A 37 5.09 -18.66 -7.43
C ALA A 37 6.15 -18.46 -6.34
N GLY A 38 6.77 -17.27 -6.29
CA GLY A 38 7.71 -16.90 -5.24
C GLY A 38 7.07 -16.89 -3.85
N LEU A 39 5.86 -16.32 -3.72
CA LEU A 39 5.09 -16.32 -2.47
C LEU A 39 4.72 -17.75 -2.03
N ASN A 40 4.23 -18.59 -2.94
CA ASN A 40 3.90 -20.00 -2.64
C ASN A 40 5.11 -20.81 -2.21
N ALA A 41 6.31 -20.46 -2.67
CA ALA A 41 7.55 -21.14 -2.28
C ALA A 41 8.05 -20.75 -0.87
N ILE A 42 7.60 -19.63 -0.29
CA ILE A 42 8.17 -19.08 0.95
C ILE A 42 7.17 -18.97 2.11
N LEU A 43 5.87 -18.85 1.81
CA LEU A 43 4.83 -18.78 2.84
C LEU A 43 4.66 -20.14 3.52
N ARG A 44 4.37 -20.12 4.82
CA ARG A 44 4.18 -21.33 5.63
C ARG A 44 2.85 -21.27 6.38
N PRO A 45 2.12 -22.37 6.53
CA PRO A 45 0.84 -22.37 7.25
C PRO A 45 0.96 -21.94 8.72
N ASP A 46 2.10 -22.24 9.35
CA ASP A 46 2.39 -21.97 10.75
C ASP A 46 2.95 -20.56 11.03
N GLN A 47 3.18 -19.74 9.99
CA GLN A 47 3.66 -18.38 10.19
C GLN A 47 2.58 -17.51 10.85
N SER A 48 3.00 -16.65 11.78
CA SER A 48 2.13 -15.65 12.40
C SER A 48 2.09 -14.33 11.62
N THR A 49 3.13 -14.07 10.82
CA THR A 49 3.27 -12.85 10.03
C THR A 49 2.29 -12.82 8.84
N THR A 50 1.56 -11.72 8.65
CA THR A 50 0.79 -11.49 7.41
C THR A 50 1.65 -10.71 6.41
N VAL A 51 1.74 -11.17 5.18
CA VAL A 51 2.48 -10.49 4.10
C VAL A 51 1.54 -9.55 3.36
N LEU A 52 1.96 -8.29 3.19
CA LEU A 52 1.18 -7.26 2.51
C LEU A 52 1.78 -6.95 1.15
N LEU A 53 0.97 -7.09 0.11
CA LEU A 53 1.27 -6.51 -1.19
C LEU A 53 0.99 -5.01 -1.11
N GLU A 54 1.98 -4.18 -1.40
CA GLU A 54 1.78 -2.74 -1.49
C GLU A 54 1.24 -2.34 -2.87
N THR A 55 0.31 -1.39 -2.91
CA THR A 55 -0.08 -0.72 -4.16
C THR A 55 1.09 0.06 -4.74
N MET A 56 1.31 -0.02 -6.06
CA MET A 56 2.46 0.58 -6.74
C MET A 56 2.08 1.82 -7.57
N ALA A 57 3.04 2.69 -7.86
CA ALA A 57 2.81 3.86 -8.70
C ALA A 57 2.75 3.54 -10.21
N GLY A 58 3.20 2.36 -10.63
CA GLY A 58 3.25 1.95 -12.04
C GLY A 58 4.43 2.53 -12.80
N LYS A 59 5.51 2.85 -12.10
CA LYS A 59 6.73 3.39 -12.68
C LYS A 59 7.46 2.28 -13.45
N GLY A 60 7.77 2.56 -14.72
CA GLY A 60 8.52 1.64 -15.56
C GLY A 60 7.75 0.35 -15.82
N THR A 61 8.16 -0.74 -15.19
CA THR A 61 7.59 -2.09 -15.38
C THR A 61 7.08 -2.69 -14.07
N GLU A 62 6.73 -1.87 -13.08
CA GLU A 62 6.15 -2.31 -11.81
C GLU A 62 4.88 -3.15 -12.02
N VAL A 63 4.62 -4.06 -11.08
CA VAL A 63 3.41 -4.87 -10.99
C VAL A 63 2.65 -4.44 -9.74
N GLY A 64 1.35 -4.21 -9.87
CA GLY A 64 0.49 -3.80 -8.75
C GLY A 64 0.10 -2.33 -8.77
N ASP A 65 0.20 -1.65 -9.92
CA ASP A 65 -0.33 -0.28 -10.07
C ASP A 65 -1.86 -0.27 -10.19
N ARG A 66 -2.44 -1.37 -10.66
CA ARG A 66 -3.88 -1.62 -10.68
C ARG A 66 -4.29 -2.63 -9.62
N PHE A 67 -5.43 -2.41 -8.99
CA PHE A 67 -5.98 -3.35 -8.00
C PHE A 67 -6.20 -4.76 -8.58
N GLU A 68 -6.54 -4.88 -9.86
CA GLU A 68 -6.71 -6.16 -10.54
C GLU A 68 -5.40 -6.97 -10.60
N GLU A 69 -4.25 -6.32 -10.67
CA GLU A 69 -2.95 -7.00 -10.69
C GLU A 69 -2.62 -7.58 -9.31
N LEU A 70 -2.86 -6.82 -8.25
CA LEU A 70 -2.76 -7.31 -6.88
C LEU A 70 -3.73 -8.47 -6.65
N ARG A 71 -4.97 -8.34 -7.14
CA ARG A 71 -5.96 -9.42 -7.04
C ARG A 71 -5.51 -10.68 -7.78
N ALA A 72 -4.95 -10.53 -8.98
CA ALA A 72 -4.45 -11.65 -9.76
C ALA A 72 -3.30 -12.40 -9.07
N ILE A 73 -2.43 -11.69 -8.33
CA ILE A 73 -1.41 -12.32 -7.47
C ILE A 73 -2.10 -13.06 -6.32
N LEU A 74 -3.00 -12.39 -5.59
CA LEU A 74 -3.70 -12.96 -4.43
C LEU A 74 -4.46 -14.25 -4.78
N ASP A 75 -5.08 -14.31 -5.95
CA ASP A 75 -5.82 -15.51 -6.42
C ASP A 75 -4.93 -16.71 -6.71
N ARG A 76 -3.64 -16.50 -6.96
CA ARG A 76 -2.66 -17.56 -7.25
C ARG A 76 -1.89 -18.01 -6.00
N VAL A 77 -1.98 -17.27 -4.91
CA VAL A 77 -1.31 -17.62 -3.65
C VAL A 77 -2.18 -18.61 -2.86
N GLU A 78 -1.64 -19.78 -2.56
CA GLU A 78 -2.35 -20.87 -1.88
C GLU A 78 -2.70 -20.52 -0.43
N LEU A 79 -1.78 -19.89 0.28
CA LEU A 79 -1.95 -19.43 1.67
C LEU A 79 -2.52 -18.01 1.71
N GLY A 80 -3.67 -17.82 1.07
CA GLY A 80 -4.32 -16.51 0.94
C GLY A 80 -4.77 -15.88 2.25
N ASP A 81 -4.89 -16.65 3.34
CA ASP A 81 -5.14 -16.17 4.70
C ASP A 81 -3.91 -15.49 5.34
N LYS A 82 -2.71 -15.76 4.81
CA LYS A 82 -1.45 -15.10 5.19
C LYS A 82 -1.17 -13.83 4.39
N MET A 83 -2.09 -13.42 3.53
CA MET A 83 -1.92 -12.28 2.63
C MET A 83 -2.89 -11.14 2.94
N GLY A 84 -2.38 -9.91 2.84
CA GLY A 84 -3.15 -8.67 2.86
C GLY A 84 -2.59 -7.66 1.86
N VAL A 85 -3.07 -6.44 1.96
CA VAL A 85 -2.64 -5.31 1.12
C VAL A 85 -2.33 -4.10 2.00
N CYS A 86 -1.27 -3.38 1.63
CA CYS A 86 -0.98 -2.03 2.10
C CYS A 86 -1.36 -1.05 0.98
N LEU A 87 -2.13 -0.02 1.30
CA LEU A 87 -2.45 1.05 0.37
C LEU A 87 -1.53 2.23 0.63
N ASP A 88 -0.75 2.62 -0.37
CA ASP A 88 0.06 3.83 -0.35
C ASP A 88 -0.66 4.95 -1.10
N THR A 89 -0.91 6.08 -0.43
CA THR A 89 -1.67 7.20 -1.02
C THR A 89 -0.92 7.90 -2.16
N CYS A 90 0.40 8.00 -2.09
CA CYS A 90 1.21 8.56 -3.17
C CYS A 90 1.15 7.65 -4.40
N HIS A 91 1.34 6.34 -4.21
CA HIS A 91 1.32 5.36 -5.28
C HIS A 91 -0.04 5.28 -5.97
N VAL A 92 -1.11 5.17 -5.19
CA VAL A 92 -2.48 5.11 -5.72
C VAL A 92 -2.83 6.37 -6.52
N SER A 93 -2.46 7.56 -6.02
CA SER A 93 -2.60 8.81 -6.79
C SER A 93 -1.77 8.80 -8.07
N ASP A 94 -0.49 8.40 -8.00
CA ASP A 94 0.40 8.35 -9.15
C ASP A 94 -0.01 7.30 -10.20
N ALA A 95 -0.68 6.23 -9.79
CA ALA A 95 -1.27 5.21 -10.67
C ALA A 95 -2.53 5.72 -11.39
N GLY A 96 -3.14 6.80 -10.90
CA GLY A 96 -4.26 7.50 -11.54
C GLY A 96 -5.60 7.40 -10.80
N TYR A 97 -5.63 6.82 -9.61
CA TYR A 97 -6.83 6.80 -8.77
C TYR A 97 -7.05 8.15 -8.09
N ASP A 98 -8.28 8.64 -8.10
CA ASP A 98 -8.61 9.99 -7.65
C ASP A 98 -8.87 10.07 -6.13
N LEU A 99 -7.80 10.04 -5.33
CA LEU A 99 -7.88 10.26 -3.88
C LEU A 99 -8.22 11.73 -3.51
N ILE A 100 -8.03 12.66 -4.45
CA ILE A 100 -8.14 14.10 -4.22
C ILE A 100 -9.60 14.55 -4.29
N HIS A 101 -10.42 13.93 -5.13
CA HIS A 101 -11.82 14.31 -5.31
C HIS A 101 -12.80 13.16 -5.04
N ASP A 102 -12.39 11.90 -5.13
CA ASP A 102 -13.29 10.74 -5.04
C ASP A 102 -12.70 9.56 -4.24
N LEU A 103 -12.33 9.82 -2.99
CA LEU A 103 -11.83 8.78 -2.08
C LEU A 103 -12.80 7.58 -1.95
N ASP A 104 -14.10 7.86 -1.83
CA ASP A 104 -15.13 6.80 -1.70
C ASP A 104 -15.19 5.92 -2.96
N GLY A 105 -15.07 6.51 -4.16
CA GLY A 105 -14.97 5.77 -5.41
C GLY A 105 -13.75 4.84 -5.45
N VAL A 106 -12.57 5.35 -5.06
CA VAL A 106 -11.35 4.55 -4.99
C VAL A 106 -11.51 3.37 -4.01
N LEU A 107 -12.05 3.61 -2.82
CA LEU A 107 -12.25 2.55 -1.82
C LEU A 107 -13.35 1.56 -2.23
N THR A 108 -14.39 2.02 -2.93
CA THR A 108 -15.42 1.14 -3.50
C THR A 108 -14.83 0.22 -4.57
N GLU A 109 -13.96 0.75 -5.43
CA GLU A 109 -13.25 -0.06 -6.41
C GLU A 109 -12.31 -1.07 -5.75
N PHE A 110 -11.55 -0.62 -4.75
CA PHE A 110 -10.69 -1.49 -3.94
C PHE A 110 -11.49 -2.64 -3.31
N ASP A 111 -12.64 -2.33 -2.68
CA ASP A 111 -13.48 -3.35 -2.05
C ASP A 111 -14.05 -4.34 -3.07
N ARG A 112 -14.49 -3.85 -4.23
CA ARG A 112 -15.00 -4.67 -5.33
C ARG A 112 -13.94 -5.66 -5.85
N VAL A 113 -12.69 -5.21 -5.99
CA VAL A 113 -11.62 -6.00 -6.63
C VAL A 113 -10.88 -6.88 -5.62
N ILE A 114 -10.42 -6.29 -4.53
CA ILE A 114 -9.56 -6.92 -3.52
C ILE A 114 -10.37 -7.28 -2.26
N GLY A 115 -11.25 -6.39 -1.82
CA GLY A 115 -11.99 -6.49 -0.57
C GLY A 115 -11.30 -5.76 0.58
N LEU A 116 -12.01 -4.85 1.25
CA LEU A 116 -11.50 -4.04 2.36
C LEU A 116 -11.06 -4.90 3.55
N SER A 117 -11.60 -6.11 3.70
CA SER A 117 -11.15 -7.07 4.73
C SER A 117 -9.66 -7.45 4.60
N ARG A 118 -9.08 -7.31 3.39
CA ARG A 118 -7.65 -7.55 3.12
C ARG A 118 -6.79 -6.31 3.26
N LEU A 119 -7.36 -5.11 3.37
CA LEU A 119 -6.60 -3.89 3.62
C LEU A 119 -6.13 -3.89 5.08
N LYS A 120 -4.82 -3.90 5.31
CA LYS A 120 -4.23 -4.06 6.65
C LYS A 120 -3.43 -2.86 7.14
N ALA A 121 -2.96 -2.01 6.24
CA ALA A 121 -2.15 -0.85 6.55
C ALA A 121 -2.30 0.23 5.48
N ILE A 122 -2.00 1.47 5.87
CA ILE A 122 -1.90 2.62 4.97
C ILE A 122 -0.49 3.20 5.07
N HIS A 123 0.16 3.38 3.93
CA HIS A 123 1.28 4.32 3.82
C HIS A 123 0.71 5.68 3.44
N LEU A 124 0.82 6.64 4.36
CA LEU A 124 0.24 7.96 4.23
C LEU A 124 1.29 8.93 3.73
N ASN A 125 1.35 9.07 2.41
CA ASN A 125 2.32 9.88 1.71
C ASN A 125 1.61 10.89 0.80
N ASP A 126 2.03 12.15 0.85
CA ASP A 126 1.65 13.11 -0.20
C ASP A 126 2.51 12.85 -1.45
N SER A 127 2.08 13.32 -2.63
CA SER A 127 2.83 13.15 -3.89
C SER A 127 3.42 14.47 -4.36
N LYS A 128 4.69 14.49 -4.77
CA LYS A 128 5.28 15.65 -5.46
C LYS A 128 4.72 15.89 -6.86
N ASN A 129 3.91 14.97 -7.38
CA ASN A 129 3.47 14.98 -8.76
C ASN A 129 1.94 14.97 -8.86
N PRO A 130 1.37 15.49 -9.97
CA PRO A 130 -0.05 15.33 -10.26
C PRO A 130 -0.46 13.85 -10.33
N ALA A 131 -1.74 13.58 -10.07
CA ALA A 131 -2.31 12.23 -10.21
C ALA A 131 -2.05 11.65 -11.62
N GLY A 132 -1.79 10.34 -11.67
CA GLY A 132 -1.47 9.62 -12.91
C GLY A 132 -0.04 9.81 -13.44
N SER A 133 0.86 10.41 -12.66
CA SER A 133 2.22 10.72 -13.12
C SER A 133 3.18 9.52 -13.21
N ARG A 134 2.89 8.43 -12.48
CA ARG A 134 3.71 7.22 -12.38
C ARG A 134 5.17 7.50 -12.00
N LYS A 135 5.39 8.32 -10.96
CA LYS A 135 6.73 8.81 -10.58
C LYS A 135 7.24 8.27 -9.27
N ASP A 136 6.36 7.98 -8.33
CA ASP A 136 6.70 7.55 -6.97
C ASP A 136 7.70 8.56 -6.35
N ARG A 137 7.20 9.75 -6.00
CA ARG A 137 8.00 10.75 -5.30
C ARG A 137 7.20 11.36 -4.17
N HIS A 138 7.45 10.87 -2.96
CA HIS A 138 6.75 11.34 -1.77
C HIS A 138 7.07 12.82 -1.49
N ALA A 139 6.05 13.53 -1.02
CA ALA A 139 6.13 14.86 -0.43
C ALA A 139 5.77 14.77 1.06
N CYS A 140 6.21 15.78 1.83
CA CYS A 140 5.70 15.97 3.18
C CYS A 140 4.19 16.23 3.15
N ILE A 141 3.51 15.90 4.23
CA ILE A 141 2.05 15.99 4.32
C ILE A 141 1.59 17.44 4.08
N GLY A 142 0.79 17.64 3.02
CA GLY A 142 0.24 18.94 2.65
C GLY A 142 1.16 19.82 1.80
N GLU A 143 2.35 19.33 1.45
CA GLU A 143 3.31 20.02 0.58
C GLU A 143 3.30 19.47 -0.85
N GLY A 144 2.47 18.47 -1.14
CA GLY A 144 2.34 17.84 -2.44
C GLY A 144 1.03 18.16 -3.17
N CYS A 145 0.78 17.39 -4.23
CA CYS A 145 -0.37 17.51 -5.11
C CYS A 145 -1.61 16.77 -4.59
N ILE A 146 -1.48 15.80 -3.67
CA ILE A 146 -2.64 15.18 -3.01
C ILE A 146 -3.22 16.19 -2.01
N GLY A 147 -2.33 16.80 -1.23
CA GLY A 147 -2.65 17.90 -0.34
C GLY A 147 -3.29 17.48 0.98
N LEU A 148 -3.23 18.40 1.95
CA LEU A 148 -3.60 18.14 3.34
C LEU A 148 -5.06 17.76 3.50
N GLU A 149 -5.96 18.40 2.76
CA GLU A 149 -7.40 18.16 2.86
C GLU A 149 -7.76 16.71 2.47
N ALA A 150 -7.21 16.22 1.36
CA ALA A 150 -7.46 14.85 0.92
C ALA A 150 -6.87 13.82 1.89
N LEU A 151 -5.63 14.02 2.33
CA LEU A 151 -4.99 13.14 3.32
C LEU A 151 -5.72 13.15 4.67
N THR A 152 -6.32 14.28 5.05
CA THR A 152 -7.20 14.36 6.22
C THR A 152 -8.45 13.49 6.06
N ARG A 153 -9.08 13.51 4.88
CA ARG A 153 -10.21 12.60 4.60
C ARG A 153 -9.79 11.14 4.69
N VAL A 154 -8.60 10.78 4.21
CA VAL A 154 -8.08 9.40 4.31
C VAL A 154 -7.97 8.95 5.77
N VAL A 155 -7.32 9.73 6.65
CA VAL A 155 -7.16 9.32 8.07
C VAL A 155 -8.47 9.30 8.86
N ARG A 156 -9.46 10.12 8.46
CA ARG A 156 -10.78 10.16 9.11
C ARG A 156 -11.75 9.12 8.55
N HIS A 157 -11.45 8.53 7.39
CA HIS A 157 -12.40 7.69 6.69
C HIS A 157 -12.82 6.50 7.55
N PRO A 158 -14.13 6.23 7.75
CA PRO A 158 -14.60 5.18 8.66
C PRO A 158 -14.06 3.77 8.37
N ALA A 159 -13.79 3.47 7.09
CA ALA A 159 -13.21 2.19 6.69
C ALA A 159 -11.69 2.09 6.93
N LEU A 160 -11.01 3.22 7.18
CA LEU A 160 -9.54 3.28 7.26
C LEU A 160 -9.02 3.67 8.65
N ARG A 161 -9.77 4.47 9.40
CA ARG A 161 -9.30 5.12 10.65
C ARG A 161 -8.81 4.18 11.76
N GLU A 162 -9.18 2.91 11.71
CA GLU A 162 -8.75 1.88 12.67
C GLU A 162 -7.51 1.11 12.21
N LEU A 163 -7.03 1.35 10.98
CA LEU A 163 -5.82 0.75 10.44
C LEU A 163 -4.56 1.47 10.95
N PRO A 164 -3.40 0.79 10.96
CA PRO A 164 -2.13 1.48 11.14
C PRO A 164 -1.81 2.35 9.93
N PHE A 165 -1.38 3.59 10.21
CA PHE A 165 -0.86 4.54 9.23
C PHE A 165 0.65 4.73 9.45
N CYS A 166 1.44 4.55 8.39
CA CYS A 166 2.89 4.74 8.37
C CYS A 166 3.24 5.94 7.48
N LEU A 167 4.10 6.83 7.97
CA LEU A 167 4.66 7.93 7.16
C LEU A 167 5.98 7.50 6.55
N GLU A 168 6.15 7.73 5.25
CA GLU A 168 7.41 7.56 4.51
C GLU A 168 7.76 8.84 3.72
N THR A 169 7.20 9.96 4.16
CA THR A 169 7.47 11.30 3.66
C THR A 169 8.95 11.64 3.81
N PRO A 170 9.54 12.47 2.93
CA PRO A 170 10.97 12.80 2.98
C PRO A 170 11.32 13.72 4.17
N ASN A 171 11.35 13.16 5.37
CA ASN A 171 11.54 13.84 6.65
C ASN A 171 12.57 13.13 7.55
N GLU A 172 13.05 13.88 8.54
CA GLU A 172 13.80 13.35 9.69
C GLU A 172 12.85 13.10 10.87
N LEU A 173 13.32 12.43 11.93
CA LEU A 173 12.51 12.11 13.13
C LEU A 173 11.69 13.30 13.69
N PRO A 174 12.25 14.53 13.81
CA PRO A 174 11.46 15.68 14.25
C PRO A 174 10.38 16.12 13.25
N GLY A 175 10.59 15.87 11.95
CA GLY A 175 9.61 16.11 10.88
C GLY A 175 8.42 15.16 11.01
N TYR A 176 8.68 13.86 11.10
CA TYR A 176 7.64 12.86 11.33
C TYR A 176 6.85 13.15 12.61
N ALA A 177 7.52 13.55 13.70
CA ALA A 177 6.83 13.92 14.94
C ALA A 177 5.82 15.07 14.75
N ARG A 178 6.15 16.06 13.91
CA ARG A 178 5.24 17.16 13.57
C ARG A 178 4.07 16.70 12.71
N GLU A 179 4.33 15.88 11.70
CA GLU A 179 3.28 15.36 10.81
C GLU A 179 2.33 14.42 11.55
N ILE A 180 2.85 13.53 12.41
CA ILE A 180 2.03 12.67 13.27
C ILE A 180 1.14 13.53 14.17
N ALA A 181 1.69 14.56 14.81
CA ALA A 181 0.91 15.46 15.66
C ALA A 181 -0.17 16.22 14.87
N LEU A 182 0.16 16.68 13.65
CA LEU A 182 -0.78 17.32 12.73
C LEU A 182 -1.93 16.37 12.37
N MET A 183 -1.62 15.16 11.90
CA MET A 183 -2.64 14.21 11.45
C MET A 183 -3.51 13.69 12.60
N ARG A 184 -2.95 13.49 13.80
CA ARG A 184 -3.74 13.15 15.00
C ARG A 184 -4.75 14.24 15.34
N ARG A 185 -4.32 15.50 15.39
CA ARG A 185 -5.23 16.63 15.65
C ARG A 185 -6.36 16.66 14.63
N LEU A 186 -6.02 16.56 13.34
CA LEU A 186 -7.01 16.60 12.26
C LEU A 186 -7.95 15.38 12.25
N SER A 187 -7.54 14.24 12.84
CA SER A 187 -8.38 13.05 12.96
C SER A 187 -9.44 13.14 14.06
N GLU A 188 -9.23 14.03 15.05
CA GLU A 188 -10.11 14.23 16.22
C GLU A 188 -11.14 15.36 16.02
N GLU A 189 -10.88 16.26 15.06
CA GLU A 189 -11.84 17.27 14.55
C GLU A 189 -12.94 16.61 13.70
#